data_AF-K1SY33-F1
#
_entry.id   AF-K1SY33-F1
#
_cell.length_a   1.000
_cell.length_b   1.000
_cell.length_c   1.000
_cell.angle_alpha   90.00
_cell.angle_beta   90.00
_cell.angle_gamma   90.00
#
_symmetry.space_group_name_H-M   'P 1'
#
loop_
_entity.id
_entity.type
_entity.pdbx_description
1 polymer ?
#
loop_
_entity_poly.entity_id
_entity_poly.type
_entity_poly.pdbx_seq_one_letter_code
_entity_poly.pdbx_strand_id
1 'polypeptide(L)'
;TYLRNRREPDKVTYKTPQLAHILDVTNGCIVYQEQVMQICRELAGFSFGQADNVRRAMSKKKHKVMEAEREHFVHGCTEPGKECAGCVKNGIPEAVANEIYDDMVSFASYAFNKSHAACYAYVAFQTAYLKCHYPCEFMAALLTSVLDSTAKVIEYSSECQRLGIKVLPPDINVSRGGFTVDGQSIRFGLNAVKSVGRDLIEAV
;
A
#
# COMPACT_ATOMS: atom_id res chain seq x y z
N THR A 1 -15.13 0.22 9.82
CA THR A 1 -15.67 -0.88 8.99
C THR A 1 -14.64 -1.95 8.69
N TYR A 2 -13.56 -1.63 7.97
CA TYR A 2 -12.53 -2.62 7.57
C TYR A 2 -12.02 -3.53 8.71
N LEU A 3 -11.58 -2.99 9.86
CA LEU A 3 -11.07 -3.80 10.98
C LEU A 3 -12.11 -4.73 11.60
N ARG A 4 -13.36 -4.28 11.69
CA ARG A 4 -14.48 -5.10 12.19
C ARG A 4 -14.72 -6.27 11.24
N ASN A 5 -14.86 -5.96 9.95
CA ASN A 5 -15.08 -6.97 8.91
C ASN A 5 -13.91 -7.96 8.81
N ARG A 6 -12.67 -7.51 9.00
CA ARG A 6 -11.49 -8.39 9.06
C ARG A 6 -11.52 -9.36 10.26
N ARG A 7 -12.07 -8.93 11.40
CA ARG A 7 -12.21 -9.78 12.60
C ARG A 7 -13.40 -10.71 12.52
N GLU A 8 -14.46 -10.30 11.84
CA GLU A 8 -15.72 -11.03 11.70
C GLU A 8 -16.10 -11.16 10.21
N PRO A 9 -15.38 -12.00 9.42
CA PRO A 9 -15.60 -12.12 7.98
C PRO A 9 -17.02 -12.56 7.60
N ASP A 10 -17.64 -13.42 8.43
CA ASP A 10 -18.99 -13.93 8.21
C ASP A 10 -20.08 -12.85 8.26
N LYS A 11 -19.76 -11.67 8.81
CA LYS A 11 -20.68 -10.52 8.89
C LYS A 11 -20.53 -9.56 7.71
N VAL A 12 -19.66 -9.84 6.75
CA VAL A 12 -19.52 -9.01 5.55
C VAL A 12 -20.72 -9.25 4.64
N THR A 13 -21.49 -8.19 4.40
CA THR A 13 -22.66 -8.22 3.51
C THR A 13 -22.38 -7.41 2.27
N TYR A 14 -22.74 -7.95 1.11
CA TYR A 14 -22.62 -7.29 -0.18
C TYR A 14 -23.99 -6.80 -0.66
N LYS A 15 -24.03 -5.63 -1.31
CA LYS A 15 -25.26 -5.10 -1.91
C LYS A 15 -25.76 -5.98 -3.06
N THR A 16 -24.85 -6.65 -3.74
CA THR A 16 -25.16 -7.65 -4.77
C THR A 16 -24.08 -8.73 -4.78
N PRO A 17 -24.40 -10.00 -5.11
CA PRO A 17 -23.43 -11.10 -5.10
C PRO A 17 -22.18 -10.85 -5.98
N GLN A 18 -22.35 -10.12 -7.09
CA GLN A 18 -21.29 -9.77 -8.04
C GLN A 18 -20.22 -8.85 -7.44
N LEU A 19 -20.46 -8.23 -6.28
CA LEU A 19 -19.45 -7.42 -5.59
C LEU A 19 -18.49 -8.25 -4.74
N ALA A 20 -18.87 -9.49 -4.38
CA ALA A 20 -18.13 -10.29 -3.42
C ALA A 20 -16.68 -10.50 -3.86
N HIS A 21 -16.44 -11.07 -5.04
CA HIS A 21 -15.08 -11.34 -5.51
C HIS A 21 -14.25 -10.07 -5.76
N ILE A 22 -14.89 -8.92 -6.00
CA ILE A 22 -14.20 -7.64 -6.19
C ILE A 22 -13.73 -7.06 -4.85
N LEU A 23 -14.56 -7.20 -3.80
CA LEU A 23 -14.37 -6.53 -2.51
C LEU A 23 -13.95 -7.46 -1.37
N ASP A 24 -13.96 -8.79 -1.56
CA ASP A 24 -13.53 -9.79 -0.58
C ASP A 24 -12.11 -9.53 -0.09
N VAL A 25 -11.21 -9.23 -1.03
CA VAL A 25 -9.80 -8.91 -0.75
C VAL A 25 -9.63 -7.67 0.14
N THR A 26 -10.67 -6.86 0.29
CA THR A 26 -10.71 -5.67 1.14
C THR A 26 -11.84 -5.72 2.17
N ASN A 27 -12.31 -6.92 2.52
CA ASN A 27 -13.36 -7.16 3.52
C ASN A 27 -14.63 -6.32 3.27
N GLY A 28 -15.08 -6.24 2.02
CA GLY A 28 -16.29 -5.51 1.62
C GLY A 28 -16.14 -4.00 1.53
N CYS A 29 -14.93 -3.46 1.63
CA CYS A 29 -14.69 -2.02 1.53
C CYS A 29 -14.14 -1.65 0.15
N ILE A 30 -14.63 -0.56 -0.46
CA ILE A 30 -13.97 0.02 -1.64
C ILE A 30 -12.72 0.78 -1.15
N VAL A 31 -11.54 0.30 -1.55
CA VAL A 31 -10.24 0.89 -1.14
C VAL A 31 -9.43 1.31 -2.35
N TYR A 32 -9.51 0.56 -3.44
CA TYR A 32 -8.64 0.75 -4.59
C TYR A 32 -9.37 1.34 -5.80
N GLN A 33 -8.62 2.12 -6.58
CA GLN A 33 -9.07 2.67 -7.86
C GLN A 33 -9.45 1.54 -8.85
N GLU A 34 -8.68 0.47 -8.84
CA GLU A 34 -8.91 -0.71 -9.67
C GLU A 34 -10.20 -1.43 -9.30
N GLN A 35 -10.65 -1.38 -8.04
CA GLN A 35 -11.95 -1.91 -7.63
C GLN A 35 -13.10 -1.10 -8.22
N VAL A 36 -13.02 0.24 -8.19
CA VAL A 36 -14.02 1.12 -8.83
C VAL A 36 -14.12 0.80 -10.32
N MET A 37 -12.97 0.66 -10.99
CA MET A 37 -12.94 0.30 -12.41
C MET A 37 -13.56 -1.09 -12.64
N GLN A 38 -13.21 -2.09 -11.82
CA GLN A 38 -13.74 -3.44 -11.94
C GLN A 38 -15.26 -3.49 -11.71
N ILE A 39 -15.78 -2.74 -10.73
CA ILE A 39 -17.22 -2.60 -10.49
C ILE A 39 -17.93 -2.06 -11.74
N CYS A 40 -17.44 -0.97 -12.33
CA CYS A 40 -18.02 -0.40 -13.55
C CYS A 40 -18.06 -1.40 -14.71
N ARG A 41 -16.98 -2.18 -14.87
CA ARG A 41 -16.87 -3.15 -15.97
C ARG A 41 -17.78 -4.35 -15.77
N GLU A 42 -17.79 -4.92 -14.57
CA GLU A 42 -18.48 -6.19 -14.34
C GLU A 42 -19.97 -6.02 -14.04
N LEU A 43 -20.36 -4.93 -13.36
CA LEU A 43 -21.78 -4.70 -13.05
C LEU A 43 -22.50 -4.00 -14.20
N ALA A 44 -21.88 -3.00 -14.85
CA ALA A 44 -22.53 -2.22 -15.90
C ALA A 44 -22.07 -2.56 -17.33
N GLY A 45 -21.01 -3.37 -17.50
CA GLY A 45 -20.49 -3.73 -18.81
C GLY A 45 -19.62 -2.66 -19.44
N PHE A 46 -19.03 -1.75 -18.65
CA PHE A 46 -18.16 -0.69 -19.18
C PHE A 46 -16.91 -1.29 -19.84
N SER A 47 -16.40 -0.65 -20.89
CA SER A 47 -15.05 -0.90 -21.39
C SER A 47 -13.99 -0.43 -20.38
N PHE A 48 -12.74 -0.86 -20.56
CA PHE A 48 -11.62 -0.39 -19.74
C PHE A 48 -11.44 1.14 -19.80
N GLY A 49 -11.63 1.74 -20.99
CA GLY A 49 -11.51 3.18 -21.18
C GLY A 49 -12.61 3.95 -20.45
N GLN A 50 -13.86 3.48 -20.53
CA GLN A 50 -14.97 4.09 -19.79
C GLN A 50 -14.78 4.00 -18.28
N ALA A 51 -14.36 2.84 -17.78
CA ALA A 51 -14.10 2.66 -16.36
C ALA A 51 -12.97 3.59 -15.85
N ASP A 52 -11.90 3.80 -16.62
CA ASP A 52 -10.87 4.80 -16.27
C ASP A 52 -11.40 6.24 -16.35
N ASN A 53 -12.30 6.55 -17.29
CA ASN A 53 -12.96 7.86 -17.35
C ASN A 53 -13.77 8.13 -16.09
N VAL A 54 -14.55 7.16 -15.60
CA VAL A 54 -15.28 7.25 -14.33
C VAL A 54 -14.31 7.51 -13.18
N ARG A 55 -13.26 6.70 -13.05
CA ARG A 55 -12.23 6.87 -12.00
C ARG A 55 -11.61 8.28 -12.03
N ARG A 56 -11.27 8.80 -13.22
CA ARG A 56 -10.72 10.16 -13.39
C ARG A 56 -11.75 11.24 -13.05
N ALA A 57 -13.01 11.06 -13.46
CA ALA A 57 -14.09 12.01 -13.20
C ALA A 57 -14.37 12.13 -11.70
N MET A 58 -14.40 10.99 -10.99
CA MET A 58 -14.58 10.95 -9.54
C MET A 58 -13.39 11.59 -8.81
N SER A 59 -12.15 11.29 -9.22
CA SER A 59 -10.94 11.90 -8.64
C SER A 59 -10.92 13.44 -8.76
N LYS A 60 -11.51 13.97 -9.84
CA LYS A 60 -11.58 15.40 -10.14
C LYS A 60 -12.92 16.05 -9.74
N LYS A 61 -13.82 15.31 -9.08
CA LYS A 61 -15.16 15.76 -8.67
C LYS A 61 -15.96 16.47 -9.78
N LYS A 62 -15.91 15.92 -10.99
CA LYS A 62 -16.60 16.51 -12.16
C LYS A 62 -18.09 16.15 -12.16
N HIS A 63 -18.91 16.86 -11.38
CA HIS A 63 -20.34 16.57 -11.17
C HIS A 63 -21.11 16.25 -12.46
N LYS A 64 -21.03 17.10 -13.50
CA LYS A 64 -21.74 16.86 -14.78
C LYS A 64 -21.37 15.53 -15.45
N VAL A 65 -20.10 15.13 -15.35
CA VAL A 65 -19.62 13.86 -15.92
C VAL A 65 -20.08 12.70 -15.04
N MET A 66 -20.03 12.86 -13.71
CA MET A 66 -20.48 11.81 -12.78
C MET A 66 -21.97 11.51 -12.92
N GLU A 67 -22.83 12.51 -13.12
CA GLU A 67 -24.26 12.28 -13.36
C GLU A 67 -24.51 11.56 -14.70
N ALA A 68 -23.82 11.96 -15.77
CA ALA A 68 -23.93 11.29 -17.06
C ALA A 68 -23.46 9.82 -16.99
N GLU A 69 -22.34 9.56 -16.32
CA GLU A 69 -21.85 8.20 -16.15
C GLU A 69 -22.70 7.38 -15.16
N ARG A 70 -23.45 8.02 -14.25
CA ARG A 70 -24.41 7.35 -13.38
C ARG A 70 -25.54 6.74 -14.21
N GLU A 71 -26.08 7.52 -15.13
CA GLU A 71 -27.12 7.04 -16.06
C GLU A 71 -26.63 5.84 -16.87
N HIS A 72 -25.42 5.94 -17.43
CA HIS A 72 -24.79 4.83 -18.15
C HIS A 72 -24.55 3.61 -17.26
N PHE A 73 -24.12 3.82 -16.01
CA PHE A 73 -23.86 2.73 -15.07
C PHE A 73 -25.15 1.98 -14.71
N VAL A 74 -26.25 2.71 -14.48
CA VAL A 74 -27.53 2.12 -14.07
C VAL A 74 -28.28 1.52 -15.25
N HIS A 75 -28.51 2.29 -16.32
CA HIS A 75 -29.39 1.94 -17.43
C HIS A 75 -28.66 1.51 -18.71
N GLY A 76 -27.36 1.75 -18.78
CA GLY A 76 -26.55 1.44 -19.96
C GLY A 76 -26.47 2.59 -20.95
N CYS A 77 -25.74 2.37 -22.03
CA CYS A 77 -25.56 3.33 -23.10
C CYS A 77 -25.43 2.59 -24.43
N THR A 78 -26.01 3.14 -25.50
CA THR A 78 -25.92 2.57 -26.86
C THR A 78 -25.18 3.51 -27.82
N GLU A 79 -24.56 4.58 -27.30
CA GLU A 79 -23.75 5.48 -28.12
C GLU A 79 -22.51 4.74 -28.65
N PRO A 80 -22.18 4.89 -29.95
CA PRO A 80 -20.98 4.29 -30.52
C PRO A 80 -19.70 4.65 -29.74
N GLY A 81 -18.98 3.64 -29.26
CA GLY A 81 -17.77 3.80 -28.44
C GLY A 81 -18.01 3.97 -26.94
N LYS A 82 -19.27 3.93 -26.48
CA LYS A 82 -19.64 3.91 -25.05
C LYS A 82 -20.65 2.82 -24.72
N GLU A 83 -20.79 1.83 -25.58
CA GLU A 83 -21.78 0.78 -25.44
C GLU A 83 -21.60 0.04 -24.11
N CYS A 84 -22.65 -0.02 -23.31
CA CYS A 84 -22.67 -0.78 -22.07
C CYS A 84 -24.10 -1.21 -21.75
N ALA A 85 -24.25 -2.38 -21.12
CA ALA A 85 -25.56 -2.95 -20.83
C ALA A 85 -26.28 -2.19 -19.70
N GLY A 86 -25.52 -1.65 -18.74
CA GLY A 86 -26.06 -1.11 -17.50
C GLY A 86 -26.36 -2.20 -16.46
N CYS A 87 -26.37 -1.82 -15.19
CA CYS A 87 -26.62 -2.70 -14.06
C CYS A 87 -27.99 -3.37 -14.14
N VAL A 88 -29.03 -2.63 -14.55
CA VAL A 88 -30.41 -3.14 -14.61
C VAL A 88 -30.54 -4.30 -15.58
N LYS A 89 -29.91 -4.22 -16.76
CA LYS A 89 -29.91 -5.33 -17.73
C LYS A 89 -29.12 -6.54 -17.25
N ASN A 90 -28.16 -6.34 -16.35
CA ASN A 90 -27.37 -7.40 -15.73
C ASN A 90 -28.01 -7.97 -14.46
N GLY A 91 -29.30 -7.66 -14.22
CA GLY A 91 -30.09 -8.24 -13.13
C GLY A 91 -29.89 -7.58 -11.77
N ILE A 92 -29.29 -6.40 -11.72
CA ILE A 92 -29.09 -5.62 -10.49
C ILE A 92 -30.22 -4.59 -10.38
N PRO A 93 -31.01 -4.57 -9.29
CA PRO A 93 -32.07 -3.58 -9.12
C PRO A 93 -31.55 -2.14 -9.21
N GLU A 94 -32.33 -1.26 -9.82
CA GLU A 94 -31.96 0.15 -10.03
C GLU A 94 -31.57 0.87 -8.73
N ALA A 95 -32.32 0.64 -7.65
CA ALA A 95 -32.01 1.20 -6.34
C ALA A 95 -30.64 0.74 -5.82
N VAL A 96 -30.33 -0.55 -5.98
CA VAL A 96 -29.05 -1.13 -5.58
C VAL A 96 -27.91 -0.58 -6.44
N ALA A 97 -28.11 -0.43 -7.75
CA ALA A 97 -27.13 0.16 -8.65
C ALA A 97 -26.81 1.61 -8.27
N ASN A 98 -27.82 2.42 -7.96
CA ASN A 98 -27.63 3.79 -7.50
C ASN A 98 -26.86 3.84 -6.17
N GLU A 99 -27.19 2.99 -5.19
CA GLU A 99 -26.45 2.92 -3.93
C GLU A 99 -24.97 2.54 -4.14
N ILE A 100 -24.69 1.57 -5.01
CA ILE A 100 -23.32 1.17 -5.35
C ILE A 100 -22.57 2.34 -6.00
N TYR A 101 -23.23 3.10 -6.87
CA TYR A 101 -22.62 4.26 -7.50
C TYR A 101 -22.32 5.37 -6.47
N ASP A 102 -23.22 5.62 -5.54
CA ASP A 102 -23.03 6.60 -4.47
C ASP A 102 -21.86 6.20 -3.56
N ASP A 103 -21.73 4.90 -3.23
CA ASP A 103 -20.59 4.36 -2.51
C ASP A 103 -19.29 4.60 -3.30
N MET A 104 -19.27 4.32 -4.60
CA MET A 104 -18.09 4.60 -5.44
C MET A 104 -17.71 6.08 -5.43
N VAL A 105 -18.68 7.00 -5.58
CA VAL A 105 -18.41 8.46 -5.56
C VAL A 105 -17.85 8.91 -4.21
N SER A 106 -18.43 8.43 -3.11
CA SER A 106 -17.99 8.74 -1.75
C SER A 106 -16.53 8.30 -1.52
N PHE A 107 -16.19 7.08 -1.94
CA PHE A 107 -14.86 6.51 -1.72
C PHE A 107 -13.82 6.91 -2.75
N ALA A 108 -14.21 7.34 -3.95
CA ALA A 108 -13.25 7.63 -5.01
C ALA A 108 -12.31 8.80 -4.71
N SER A 109 -12.70 9.73 -3.84
CA SER A 109 -11.79 10.78 -3.34
C SER A 109 -10.65 10.22 -2.48
N TYR A 110 -10.81 9.01 -1.94
CA TYR A 110 -9.85 8.32 -1.07
C TYR A 110 -9.27 7.04 -1.70
N ALA A 111 -9.77 6.64 -2.87
CA ALA A 111 -9.37 5.41 -3.53
C ALA A 111 -7.90 5.47 -3.95
N PHE A 112 -7.14 4.47 -3.53
CA PHE A 112 -5.70 4.41 -3.75
C PHE A 112 -5.35 3.53 -4.95
N ASN A 113 -4.21 3.77 -5.58
CA ASN A 113 -3.74 2.94 -6.67
C ASN A 113 -3.17 1.61 -6.13
N LYS A 114 -3.79 0.47 -6.49
CA LYS A 114 -3.45 -0.85 -5.94
C LYS A 114 -2.07 -1.32 -6.36
N SER A 115 -1.66 -1.08 -7.61
CA SER A 115 -0.35 -1.52 -8.09
C SER A 115 0.79 -0.80 -7.34
N HIS A 116 0.67 0.51 -7.14
CA HIS A 116 1.60 1.28 -6.33
C HIS A 116 1.63 0.78 -4.87
N ALA A 117 0.46 0.58 -4.25
CA ALA A 117 0.38 0.04 -2.90
C ALA A 117 1.04 -1.35 -2.77
N ALA A 118 0.80 -2.25 -3.73
CA ALA A 118 1.33 -3.61 -3.71
C ALA A 118 2.86 -3.63 -3.79
N CYS A 119 3.46 -2.83 -4.68
CA CYS A 119 4.92 -2.75 -4.81
C CYS A 119 5.60 -2.28 -3.52
N TYR A 120 5.07 -1.24 -2.88
CA TYR A 120 5.63 -0.74 -1.62
C TYR A 120 5.35 -1.69 -0.44
N ALA A 121 4.17 -2.33 -0.42
CA ALA A 121 3.87 -3.35 0.59
C ALA A 121 4.83 -4.54 0.53
N TYR A 122 5.28 -4.93 -0.67
CA TYR A 122 6.27 -5.98 -0.85
C TYR A 122 7.62 -5.61 -0.21
N VAL A 123 8.11 -4.39 -0.44
CA VAL A 123 9.35 -3.91 0.20
C VAL A 123 9.19 -3.84 1.72
N ALA A 124 8.05 -3.37 2.23
CA ALA A 124 7.76 -3.35 3.66
C ALA A 124 7.74 -4.77 4.27
N PHE A 125 7.19 -5.74 3.54
CA PHE A 125 7.22 -7.14 3.96
C PHE A 125 8.64 -7.69 3.99
N GLN A 126 9.46 -7.41 2.97
CA GLN A 126 10.86 -7.84 2.94
C GLN A 126 11.67 -7.26 4.11
N THR A 127 11.50 -5.98 4.43
CA THR A 127 12.20 -5.38 5.58
C THR A 127 11.72 -5.95 6.91
N ALA A 128 10.41 -6.18 7.07
CA ALA A 128 9.86 -6.84 8.24
C ALA A 128 10.37 -8.29 8.40
N TYR A 129 10.45 -9.04 7.29
CA TYR A 129 10.98 -10.39 7.26
C TYR A 129 12.45 -10.42 7.69
N LEU A 130 13.29 -9.56 7.12
CA LEU A 130 14.71 -9.46 7.49
C LEU A 130 14.86 -9.06 8.96
N LYS A 131 14.07 -8.10 9.46
CA LYS A 131 14.10 -7.71 10.88
C LYS A 131 13.66 -8.84 11.81
N CYS A 132 12.73 -9.70 11.38
CA CYS A 132 12.24 -10.83 12.17
C CYS A 132 13.28 -11.96 12.25
N HIS A 133 13.88 -12.33 11.13
CA HIS A 133 14.72 -13.52 11.00
C HIS A 133 16.23 -13.25 11.09
N TYR A 134 16.67 -12.04 10.75
CA TYR A 134 18.07 -11.59 10.76
C TYR A 134 18.19 -10.22 11.45
N PRO A 135 17.77 -10.09 12.72
CA PRO A 135 17.64 -8.80 13.39
C PRO A 135 18.99 -8.08 13.53
N CYS A 136 20.08 -8.80 13.81
CA CYS A 136 21.42 -8.21 13.94
C CYS A 136 21.91 -7.63 12.62
N GLU A 137 21.81 -8.42 11.54
CA GLU A 137 22.24 -8.05 10.19
C GLU A 137 21.39 -6.90 9.65
N PHE A 138 20.07 -6.98 9.84
CA PHE A 138 19.14 -5.93 9.43
C PHE A 138 19.43 -4.61 10.15
N MET A 139 19.60 -4.64 11.47
CA MET A 139 19.89 -3.42 12.24
C MET A 139 21.29 -2.88 11.94
N ALA A 140 22.30 -3.72 11.72
CA ALA A 140 23.64 -3.30 11.30
C ALA A 140 23.60 -2.61 9.91
N ALA A 141 22.87 -3.18 8.95
CA ALA A 141 22.66 -2.56 7.65
C ALA A 141 21.89 -1.23 7.76
N LEU A 142 20.86 -1.17 8.59
CA LEU A 142 20.05 0.03 8.80
C LEU A 142 20.84 1.16 9.48
N LEU A 143 21.68 0.84 10.46
CA LEU A 143 22.62 1.79 11.08
C LEU A 143 23.66 2.29 10.06
N THR A 144 24.16 1.38 9.22
CA THR A 144 25.11 1.72 8.15
C THR A 144 24.50 2.63 7.08
N SER A 145 23.20 2.50 6.76
CA SER A 145 22.55 3.36 5.76
C SER A 145 22.33 4.80 6.24
N VAL A 146 22.55 5.08 7.52
CA VAL A 146 22.36 6.42 8.12
C VAL A 146 23.61 6.92 8.86
N LEU A 147 24.79 6.42 8.53
CA LEU A 147 26.07 6.78 9.17
C LEU A 147 26.27 8.28 9.33
N ASP A 148 25.88 9.05 8.32
CA ASP A 148 26.08 10.50 8.27
C ASP A 148 25.04 11.27 9.12
N SER A 149 24.06 10.58 9.74
CA SER A 149 23.02 11.18 10.59
C SER A 149 23.11 10.70 12.04
N THR A 150 23.77 11.49 12.89
CA THR A 150 23.90 11.17 14.32
C THR A 150 22.55 10.96 15.01
N ALA A 151 21.53 11.75 14.67
CA ALA A 151 20.19 11.61 15.23
C ALA A 151 19.57 10.24 14.91
N LYS A 152 19.70 9.77 13.66
CA LYS A 152 19.20 8.46 13.25
C LYS A 152 20.00 7.29 13.82
N VAL A 153 21.32 7.44 13.92
CA VAL A 153 22.16 6.43 14.59
C VAL A 153 21.73 6.26 16.05
N ILE A 154 21.43 7.34 16.77
CA ILE A 154 20.90 7.28 18.15
C ILE A 154 19.53 6.60 18.19
N GLU A 155 18.60 6.99 17.31
CA GLU A 155 17.26 6.40 17.20
C GLU A 155 17.34 4.87 16.97
N TYR A 156 18.15 4.43 16.02
CA TYR A 156 18.29 3.01 15.69
C TYR A 156 19.11 2.22 16.72
N SER A 157 20.04 2.86 17.42
CA SER A 157 20.75 2.23 18.54
C SER A 157 19.81 1.97 19.73
N SER A 158 18.87 2.88 19.99
CA SER A 158 17.81 2.67 20.99
C SER A 158 16.90 1.49 20.60
N GLU A 159 16.56 1.38 19.32
CA GLU A 159 15.80 0.22 18.81
C GLU A 159 16.58 -1.10 18.94
N CYS A 160 17.90 -1.10 18.69
CA CYS A 160 18.75 -2.27 18.94
C CYS A 160 18.66 -2.69 20.41
N GLN A 161 18.74 -1.73 21.34
CA GLN A 161 18.61 -2.00 22.77
C GLN A 161 17.24 -2.59 23.12
N ARG A 162 16.15 -2.05 22.55
CA ARG A 162 14.78 -2.59 22.72
C ARG A 162 14.64 -4.03 22.22
N LEU A 163 15.38 -4.38 21.18
CA LEU A 163 15.45 -5.74 20.62
C LEU A 163 16.42 -6.66 21.37
N GLY A 164 17.13 -6.16 22.40
CA GLY A 164 18.13 -6.93 23.16
C GLY A 164 19.47 -7.08 22.44
N ILE A 165 19.69 -6.33 21.36
CA ILE A 165 20.92 -6.34 20.57
C ILE A 165 21.89 -5.31 21.15
N LYS A 166 23.05 -5.77 21.62
CA LYS A 166 24.08 -4.86 22.13
C LYS A 166 24.82 -4.19 20.97
N VAL A 167 24.90 -2.86 21.00
CA VAL A 167 25.79 -2.11 20.12
C VAL A 167 27.09 -1.85 20.88
N LEU A 168 28.14 -2.57 20.51
CA LEU A 168 29.47 -2.47 21.10
C LEU A 168 30.20 -1.23 20.56
N PRO A 169 31.08 -0.60 21.35
CA PRO A 169 31.92 0.50 20.88
C PRO A 169 32.81 0.07 19.69
N PRO A 170 33.36 1.02 18.92
CA PRO A 170 34.30 0.69 17.86
C PRO A 170 35.59 0.08 18.41
N ASP A 171 36.17 -0.84 17.66
CA ASP A 171 37.48 -1.44 17.95
C ASP A 171 38.25 -1.58 16.65
N ILE A 172 39.46 -1.03 16.62
CA ILE A 172 40.33 -0.98 15.44
C ILE A 172 40.64 -2.35 14.83
N ASN A 173 40.59 -3.43 15.62
CA ASN A 173 40.96 -4.77 15.14
C ASN A 173 39.79 -5.54 14.51
N VAL A 174 38.55 -5.08 14.67
CA VAL A 174 37.35 -5.86 14.28
C VAL A 174 36.28 -5.00 13.60
N SER A 175 36.14 -3.74 14.01
CA SER A 175 35.22 -2.80 13.35
C SER A 175 35.63 -2.61 11.89
N ARG A 176 34.64 -2.50 11.02
CA ARG A 176 34.83 -2.12 9.61
C ARG A 176 34.30 -0.71 9.39
N GLY A 177 34.30 -0.24 8.13
CA GLY A 177 33.74 1.07 7.78
C GLY A 177 32.29 1.25 8.25
N GLY A 178 31.41 0.29 7.95
CA GLY A 178 30.02 0.28 8.43
C GLY A 178 29.84 -0.49 9.74
N PHE A 179 28.62 -0.46 10.29
CA PHE A 179 28.24 -1.31 11.41
C PHE A 179 28.25 -2.77 10.97
N THR A 180 28.82 -3.66 11.77
CA THR A 180 28.97 -5.08 11.45
C THR A 180 28.41 -5.97 12.54
N VAL A 181 27.91 -7.14 12.18
CA VAL A 181 27.48 -8.14 13.15
C VAL A 181 28.69 -8.80 13.79
N ASP A 182 28.68 -8.92 15.11
CA ASP A 182 29.70 -9.57 15.93
C ASP A 182 29.00 -10.53 16.91
N GLY A 183 28.81 -11.77 16.46
CA GLY A 183 28.00 -12.77 17.15
C GLY A 183 26.54 -12.33 17.30
N GLN A 184 26.09 -12.14 18.54
CA GLN A 184 24.75 -11.64 18.87
C GLN A 184 24.71 -10.12 19.12
N SER A 185 25.79 -9.43 18.79
CA SER A 185 25.95 -7.98 18.97
C SER A 185 26.26 -7.30 17.65
N ILE A 186 26.26 -5.97 17.66
CA ILE A 186 26.66 -5.13 16.53
C ILE A 186 27.89 -4.32 16.95
N ARG A 187 28.94 -4.34 16.14
CA ARG A 187 30.13 -3.51 16.31
C ARG A 187 29.88 -2.13 15.67
N PHE A 188 30.27 -1.06 16.37
CA PHE A 188 30.18 0.28 15.81
C PHE A 188 31.10 0.41 14.59
N GLY A 189 30.58 1.00 13.51
CA GLY A 189 31.35 1.27 12.29
C GLY A 189 32.33 2.41 12.49
N LEU A 190 33.56 2.27 12.00
CA LEU A 190 34.60 3.30 12.13
C LEU A 190 34.19 4.60 11.42
N ASN A 191 33.43 4.53 10.32
CA ASN A 191 32.96 5.71 9.59
C ASN A 191 31.94 6.54 10.40
N ALA A 192 31.33 5.98 11.44
CA ALA A 192 30.42 6.71 12.32
C ALA A 192 31.16 7.49 13.43
N VAL A 193 32.47 7.28 13.59
CA VAL A 193 33.28 8.04 14.56
C VAL A 193 33.54 9.43 13.98
N LYS A 194 33.09 10.47 14.68
CA LYS A 194 33.33 11.86 14.27
C LYS A 194 34.83 12.11 14.12
N SER A 195 35.19 12.85 13.07
CA SER A 195 36.56 13.26 12.76
C SER A 195 37.49 12.16 12.22
N VAL A 196 36.96 10.98 11.87
CA VAL A 196 37.72 9.94 11.17
C VAL A 196 37.36 9.96 9.68
N GLY A 197 38.36 10.10 8.81
CA GLY A 197 38.17 10.11 7.36
C GLY A 197 37.97 8.71 6.79
N ARG A 198 37.12 8.57 5.77
CA ARG A 198 36.88 7.28 5.09
C ARG A 198 38.16 6.69 4.50
N ASP A 199 39.01 7.54 3.90
CA ASP A 199 40.29 7.14 3.32
C ASP A 199 41.25 6.53 4.35
N LEU A 200 41.22 7.02 5.59
CA LEU A 200 42.03 6.46 6.68
C LEU A 200 41.54 5.07 7.08
N ILE A 201 40.23 4.82 7.02
CA ILE A 201 39.62 3.55 7.40
C ILE A 201 39.81 2.48 6.33
N GLU A 202 39.91 2.85 5.05
CA GLU A 202 40.25 1.89 3.98
C GLU A 202 41.71 1.43 4.02
N ALA A 203 42.59 2.23 4.63
CA ALA A 203 44.02 1.95 4.74
C ALA A 203 44.41 1.09 5.96
N VAL A 204 43.47 0.82 6.87
CA VAL A 204 43.65 0.08 8.13
C VAL A 204 42.93 -1.26 8.08
#